data_AF-A0A938TFF4-F1
#
_entry.id   AF-A0A938TFF4-F1
#
_cell.length_a   1.000
_cell.length_b   1.000
_cell.length_c   1.000
_cell.angle_alpha   90.00
_cell.angle_beta   90.00
_cell.angle_gamma   90.00
#
_symmetry.space_group_name_H-M   'P 1'
#
loop_
_entity.id
_entity.type
_entity.pdbx_description
1 polymer ?
#
loop_
_entity_poly.entity_id
_entity_poly.type
_entity_poly.pdbx_seq_one_letter_code
_entity_poly.pdbx_strand_id
1 'polypeptide(L)'
;MSKKGVTFLADALILVICLVGFYHVWQKAGRPMVFYPNSLIIEKVYSARFDVDVFNGEKVLSVNEYKIDTQEDLEFILDGLNIGDKVDLEIVKNGDIRFTELTLIPFYNLRYLIPQILLGLFFFVIADFVFAKRSFQIEAIVFHWIMMSCTVMIFTTWGNYSSESNAKRVHKVI
;
A
#
# COMPACT_ATOMS: atom_id res chain seq x y z
N MET A 1 -11.06 10.96 -35.63
CA MET A 1 -11.16 11.50 -34.25
C MET A 1 -10.22 12.69 -34.13
N SER A 2 -10.61 13.79 -33.48
CA SER A 2 -9.69 14.92 -33.29
C SER A 2 -8.53 14.52 -32.37
N LYS A 3 -7.34 15.11 -32.54
CA LYS A 3 -6.19 14.84 -31.64
C LYS A 3 -6.56 15.03 -30.16
N LYS A 4 -7.40 16.04 -29.87
CA LYS A 4 -7.97 16.30 -28.54
C LYS A 4 -8.79 15.12 -28.02
N GLY A 5 -9.66 14.54 -28.86
CA GLY A 5 -10.50 13.41 -28.45
C GLY A 5 -9.68 12.16 -28.11
N VAL A 6 -8.56 11.94 -28.79
CA VAL A 6 -7.63 10.83 -28.45
C VAL A 6 -6.97 11.06 -27.10
N THR A 7 -6.51 12.28 -26.82
CA THR A 7 -5.91 12.63 -25.53
C THR A 7 -6.90 12.44 -24.38
N PHE A 8 -8.11 13.00 -24.47
CA PHE A 8 -9.12 12.82 -23.42
C PHE A 8 -9.55 11.36 -23.21
N LEU A 9 -9.51 10.54 -24.26
CA LEU A 9 -9.73 9.10 -24.12
C LEU A 9 -8.59 8.45 -23.33
N ALA A 10 -7.34 8.81 -23.62
CA ALA A 10 -6.19 8.35 -22.84
C ALA A 10 -6.26 8.82 -21.38
N ASP A 11 -6.68 10.06 -21.13
CA ASP A 11 -6.86 10.62 -19.78
C ASP A 11 -7.92 9.85 -19.00
N ALA A 12 -9.01 9.47 -19.65
CA ALA A 12 -10.05 8.62 -19.06
C ALA A 12 -9.52 7.23 -18.69
N LEU A 13 -8.68 6.63 -19.55
CA LEU A 13 -8.02 5.35 -19.24
C LEU A 13 -7.03 5.48 -18.07
N ILE A 14 -6.26 6.56 -18.05
CA ILE A 14 -5.35 6.89 -16.94
C ILE A 14 -6.14 7.05 -15.64
N LEU A 15 -7.28 7.73 -15.68
CA LEU A 15 -8.13 7.89 -14.50
C LEU A 15 -8.62 6.53 -13.97
N VAL A 16 -9.01 5.60 -14.85
CA VAL A 16 -9.36 4.23 -14.45
C VAL A 16 -8.18 3.53 -13.78
N ILE A 17 -6.96 3.64 -14.34
CA ILE A 17 -5.75 3.09 -13.74
C ILE A 17 -5.50 3.70 -12.35
N CYS A 18 -5.67 5.02 -12.20
CA CYS A 18 -5.53 5.72 -10.92
C CYS A 18 -6.57 5.25 -9.90
N LEU A 19 -7.82 5.02 -10.30
CA LEU A 19 -8.86 4.50 -9.40
C LEU A 19 -8.55 3.08 -8.93
N VAL A 20 -8.04 2.23 -9.82
CA VAL A 20 -7.57 0.87 -9.46
C VAL A 20 -6.37 0.95 -8.52
N GLY A 21 -5.37 1.78 -8.83
CA GLY A 21 -4.22 2.03 -7.96
C GLY A 21 -4.64 2.50 -6.56
N PHE A 22 -5.57 3.46 -6.51
CA PHE A 22 -6.11 3.95 -5.24
C PHE A 22 -6.81 2.85 -4.44
N TYR A 23 -7.58 1.98 -5.12
CA TYR A 23 -8.20 0.83 -4.48
C TYR A 23 -7.17 -0.12 -3.87
N HIS A 24 -6.06 -0.40 -4.57
CA HIS A 24 -4.96 -1.21 -4.02
C HIS A 24 -4.28 -0.55 -2.82
N VAL A 25 -4.09 0.78 -2.82
CA VAL A 25 -3.56 1.53 -1.68
C VAL A 25 -4.53 1.47 -0.49
N TRP A 26 -5.84 1.61 -0.75
CA TRP A 26 -6.88 1.52 0.27
C TRP A 26 -6.93 0.14 0.94
N GLN A 27 -6.76 -0.92 0.15
CA GLN A 27 -6.78 -2.32 0.62
C GLN A 27 -5.43 -2.79 1.16
N LYS A 28 -4.40 -1.93 1.23
CA LYS A 28 -3.10 -2.32 1.79
C LYS A 28 -3.25 -2.65 3.27
N ALA A 29 -2.98 -3.92 3.58
CA ALA A 29 -2.92 -4.43 4.93
C ALA A 29 -1.66 -3.90 5.62
N GLY A 30 -1.80 -3.58 6.89
CA GLY A 30 -0.76 -3.09 7.76
C GLY A 30 -0.80 -3.81 9.10
N ARG A 31 0.20 -3.48 9.92
CA ARG A 31 0.44 -4.08 11.22
C ARG A 31 0.11 -3.10 12.33
N PRO A 32 -0.51 -3.52 13.45
CA PRO A 32 -0.78 -2.66 14.59
C PRO A 32 0.44 -2.49 15.51
N MET A 33 1.64 -2.47 14.94
CA MET A 33 2.90 -2.31 15.69
C MET A 33 3.95 -1.56 14.86
N VAL A 34 4.82 -0.84 15.56
CA VAL A 34 5.98 -0.12 15.03
C VAL A 34 7.24 -0.81 15.51
N PHE A 35 8.25 -0.81 14.67
CA PHE A 35 9.56 -1.36 14.98
C PHE A 35 10.59 -0.24 15.07
N TYR A 36 11.63 -0.44 15.90
CA TYR A 36 12.79 0.43 15.86
C TYR A 36 13.46 0.40 14.48
N PRO A 37 14.04 1.51 13.99
CA PRO A 37 14.68 1.58 12.69
C PRO A 37 15.69 0.46 12.46
N ASN A 38 15.63 -0.19 11.28
CA ASN A 38 16.52 -1.29 10.89
C ASN A 38 16.54 -2.49 11.86
N SER A 39 15.44 -2.71 12.58
CA SER A 39 15.29 -3.85 13.47
C SER A 39 13.89 -4.46 13.38
N LEU A 40 13.76 -5.69 13.86
CA LEU A 40 12.47 -6.36 14.09
C LEU A 40 12.07 -6.31 15.57
N ILE A 41 12.58 -5.33 16.31
CA ILE A 41 12.23 -5.10 17.72
C ILE A 41 11.05 -4.13 17.79
N ILE A 42 9.99 -4.54 18.47
CA ILE A 42 8.77 -3.76 18.60
C ILE A 42 9.03 -2.53 19.46
N GLU A 43 8.88 -1.35 18.88
CA GLU A 43 8.94 -0.08 19.60
C GLU A 43 7.61 0.21 20.30
N LYS A 44 6.50 0.01 19.58
CA LYS A 44 5.16 0.38 20.05
C LYS A 44 4.09 -0.51 19.46
N VAL A 45 3.13 -0.90 20.30
CA VAL A 45 1.90 -1.59 19.92
C VAL A 45 0.71 -0.62 19.94
N TYR A 46 -0.07 -0.54 18.85
CA TYR A 46 -1.17 0.41 18.70
C TYR A 46 -2.56 -0.13 19.04
N SER A 47 -2.76 -1.45 19.07
CA SER A 47 -4.08 -2.03 19.33
C SER A 47 -4.02 -3.27 20.20
N ALA A 48 -4.96 -3.41 21.13
CA ALA A 48 -5.21 -4.61 21.93
C ALA A 48 -5.86 -5.76 21.12
N ARG A 49 -5.66 -5.82 19.79
CA ARG A 49 -6.19 -6.87 18.91
C ARG A 49 -5.18 -8.00 18.68
N PHE A 50 -4.37 -8.26 19.69
CA PHE A 50 -3.59 -9.49 19.75
C PHE A 50 -4.37 -10.44 20.64
N ASP A 51 -4.53 -11.69 20.20
CA ASP A 51 -5.09 -12.75 21.06
C ASP A 51 -4.11 -13.13 22.20
N VAL A 52 -2.87 -12.59 22.18
CA VAL A 52 -1.83 -12.76 23.21
C VAL A 52 -1.09 -11.46 23.48
N ASP A 53 -0.61 -11.27 24.71
CA ASP A 53 0.15 -10.08 25.12
C ASP A 53 1.51 -9.92 24.38
N VAL A 54 1.50 -9.14 23.29
CA VAL A 54 2.69 -8.62 22.62
C VAL A 54 3.13 -7.32 23.29
N PHE A 55 4.41 -7.21 23.62
CA PHE A 55 4.98 -6.09 24.35
C PHE A 55 6.08 -5.37 23.58
N ASN A 56 6.28 -4.10 23.92
CA ASN A 56 7.41 -3.32 23.44
C ASN A 56 8.73 -3.99 23.88
N GLY A 57 9.72 -4.01 23.00
CA GLY A 57 11.02 -4.63 23.20
C GLY A 57 11.11 -6.09 22.74
N GLU A 58 10.00 -6.73 22.40
CA GLU A 58 10.00 -8.09 21.85
C GLU A 58 10.47 -8.08 20.38
N LYS A 59 11.17 -9.14 19.96
CA LYS A 59 11.67 -9.29 18.59
C LYS A 59 10.80 -10.26 17.80
N VAL A 60 10.34 -9.87 16.62
CA VAL A 60 9.65 -10.78 15.69
C VAL A 60 10.69 -11.57 14.88
N LEU A 61 10.47 -12.88 14.74
CA LEU A 61 11.35 -13.81 14.02
C LEU A 61 10.72 -14.33 12.73
N SER A 62 9.42 -14.59 12.74
CA SER A 62 8.70 -15.13 11.59
C SER A 62 7.25 -14.67 11.57
N VAL A 63 6.66 -14.70 10.37
CA VAL A 63 5.23 -14.50 10.13
C VAL A 63 4.70 -15.68 9.33
N ASN A 64 3.67 -16.34 9.86
CA ASN A 64 3.22 -17.65 9.44
C ASN A 64 4.41 -18.63 9.41
N GLU A 65 4.69 -19.24 8.26
CA GLU A 65 5.83 -20.15 8.09
C GLU A 65 7.11 -19.45 7.57
N TYR A 66 7.07 -18.13 7.36
CA TYR A 66 8.16 -17.38 6.72
C TYR A 66 9.03 -16.68 7.77
N LYS A 67 10.32 -17.05 7.81
CA LYS A 67 11.31 -16.29 8.58
C LYS A 67 11.52 -14.92 7.97
N ILE A 68 11.68 -13.92 8.84
CA ILE A 68 11.93 -12.53 8.44
C ILE A 68 13.25 -12.05 9.06
N ASP A 69 14.06 -11.37 8.25
CA ASP A 69 15.31 -10.78 8.71
C ASP A 69 15.22 -9.25 8.78
N THR A 70 14.36 -8.67 7.95
CA THR A 70 14.19 -7.23 7.79
C THR A 70 12.73 -6.79 7.88
N GLN A 71 12.50 -5.48 8.08
CA GLN A 71 11.14 -4.93 8.09
C GLN A 71 10.51 -5.00 6.70
N GLU A 72 11.34 -4.96 5.65
CA GLU A 72 10.99 -5.08 4.26
C GLU A 72 10.47 -6.48 3.94
N ASP A 73 11.10 -7.54 4.48
CA ASP A 73 10.60 -8.92 4.33
C ASP A 73 9.20 -9.06 4.93
N LEU A 74 9.01 -8.51 6.12
CA LEU A 74 7.71 -8.47 6.78
C LEU A 74 6.69 -7.69 5.95
N GLU A 75 7.02 -6.49 5.48
CA GLU A 75 6.12 -5.69 4.65
C GLU A 75 5.75 -6.43 3.36
N PHE A 76 6.73 -7.06 2.70
CA PHE A 76 6.51 -7.83 1.48
C PHE A 76 5.54 -9.00 1.68
N ILE A 77 5.65 -9.72 2.80
CA ILE A 77 4.72 -10.80 3.16
C ILE A 77 3.31 -10.23 3.38
N LEU A 78 3.21 -9.13 4.14
CA LEU A 78 1.93 -8.51 4.48
C LEU A 78 1.23 -7.85 3.26
N ASP A 79 1.99 -7.36 2.28
CA ASP A 79 1.47 -6.80 1.03
C ASP A 79 0.70 -7.83 0.19
N GLY A 80 0.84 -9.12 0.50
CA GLY A 80 0.07 -10.20 -0.10
C GLY A 80 -1.27 -10.50 0.57
N LEU A 81 -1.54 -9.91 1.74
CA LEU A 81 -2.67 -10.23 2.62
C LEU A 81 -3.72 -9.11 2.61
N ASN A 82 -4.90 -9.42 3.13
CA ASN A 82 -6.02 -8.50 3.22
C ASN A 82 -6.16 -7.94 4.64
N ILE A 83 -6.81 -6.77 4.72
CA ILE A 83 -7.20 -6.18 6.00
C ILE A 83 -8.14 -7.14 6.72
N GLY A 84 -7.85 -7.43 7.98
CA GLY A 84 -8.63 -8.37 8.81
C GLY A 84 -8.15 -9.82 8.73
N ASP A 85 -7.23 -10.17 7.82
CA ASP A 85 -6.58 -11.48 7.85
C ASP A 85 -5.81 -11.64 9.16
N LYS A 86 -5.76 -12.89 9.62
CA LYS A 86 -4.99 -13.27 10.81
C LYS A 86 -3.67 -13.90 10.39
N VAL A 87 -2.59 -13.54 11.06
CA VAL A 87 -1.26 -14.07 10.82
C VAL A 87 -0.64 -14.57 12.11
N ASP A 88 0.04 -15.69 12.04
CA ASP A 88 0.82 -16.22 13.17
C ASP A 88 2.15 -15.48 13.24
N LEU A 89 2.58 -15.08 14.43
CA LEU A 89 3.86 -14.46 14.66
C LEU A 89 4.66 -15.30 15.64
N GLU A 90 5.92 -15.53 15.31
CA GLU A 90 6.90 -16.04 16.25
C GLU A 90 7.69 -14.86 16.84
N ILE A 91 7.66 -14.72 18.15
CA ILE A 91 8.32 -13.63 18.88
C ILE A 91 9.28 -14.15 19.94
N VAL A 92 10.36 -13.41 20.20
CA VAL A 92 11.25 -13.64 21.33
C VAL A 92 10.85 -12.74 22.48
N LYS A 93 10.49 -13.35 23.60
CA LYS A 93 10.13 -12.69 24.85
C LYS A 93 10.95 -13.25 26.00
N ASN A 94 11.77 -12.41 26.62
CA ASN A 94 12.64 -12.80 27.73
C ASN A 94 13.54 -14.02 27.43
N GLY A 95 13.91 -14.21 26.15
CA GLY A 95 14.71 -15.34 25.69
C GLY A 95 13.90 -16.56 25.24
N ASP A 96 12.61 -16.62 25.54
CA ASP A 96 11.72 -17.70 25.10
C ASP A 96 11.03 -17.35 23.78
N ILE A 97 10.81 -18.38 22.96
CA ILE A 97 10.03 -18.26 21.73
C ILE A 97 8.54 -18.42 22.09
N ARG A 98 7.70 -17.51 21.59
CA ARG A 98 6.24 -17.59 21.70
C ARG A 98 5.59 -17.41 20.35
N PHE A 99 4.43 -18.04 20.20
CA PHE A 99 3.56 -17.88 19.06
C PHE A 99 2.36 -17.03 19.46
N THR A 100 1.99 -16.07 18.63
CA THR A 100 0.84 -15.19 18.84
C THR A 100 0.15 -14.91 17.52
N GLU A 101 -1.16 -14.76 17.54
CA GLU A 101 -1.94 -14.42 16.37
C GLU A 101 -2.17 -12.90 16.32
N LEU A 102 -1.94 -12.32 15.14
CA LEU A 102 -2.11 -10.90 14.87
C LEU A 102 -3.19 -10.71 13.80
N THR A 103 -4.17 -9.85 14.06
CA THR A 103 -5.13 -9.41 13.04
C THR A 103 -4.61 -8.16 12.31
N LEU A 104 -4.53 -8.22 10.98
CA LEU A 104 -4.08 -7.10 10.16
C LEU A 104 -5.09 -5.95 10.13
N ILE A 105 -4.58 -4.73 10.08
CA ILE A 105 -5.36 -3.49 10.07
C ILE A 105 -5.11 -2.70 8.78
N PRO A 106 -5.88 -1.65 8.45
CA PRO A 106 -5.52 -0.78 7.33
C PRO A 106 -4.13 -0.13 7.54
N PHE A 107 -3.27 -0.17 6.52
CA PHE A 107 -1.96 0.48 6.56
C PHE A 107 -2.09 2.01 6.58
N TYR A 108 -2.90 2.55 5.66
CA TYR A 108 -3.16 3.98 5.57
C TYR A 108 -4.43 4.36 6.32
N ASN A 109 -4.34 5.43 7.10
CA ASN A 109 -5.51 6.05 7.69
C ASN A 109 -6.13 7.08 6.71
N LEU A 110 -7.38 7.48 6.97
CA LEU A 110 -8.06 8.49 6.14
C LEU A 110 -7.34 9.84 6.10
N ARG A 111 -6.58 10.19 7.14
CA ARG A 111 -5.81 11.45 7.18
C ARG A 111 -4.68 11.46 6.16
N TYR A 112 -4.16 10.30 5.77
CA TYR A 112 -3.19 10.15 4.70
C TYR A 112 -3.86 10.11 3.32
N LEU A 113 -4.95 9.34 3.19
CA LEU A 113 -5.62 9.11 1.89
C LEU A 113 -6.28 10.37 1.33
N ILE A 114 -6.86 11.24 2.18
CA ILE A 114 -7.54 12.47 1.72
C ILE A 114 -6.57 13.42 0.98
N PRO A 115 -5.43 13.83 1.58
CA PRO A 115 -4.43 14.64 0.87
C PRO A 115 -3.93 14.00 -0.43
N GLN A 116 -3.74 12.68 -0.45
CA GLN A 116 -3.28 11.95 -1.64
C GLN A 116 -4.28 12.10 -2.80
N ILE A 117 -5.58 11.89 -2.56
CA ILE A 117 -6.63 12.08 -3.56
C ILE A 117 -6.67 13.54 -4.04
N LEU A 118 -6.65 14.50 -3.10
CA LEU A 118 -6.73 15.92 -3.44
C LEU A 118 -5.55 16.36 -4.30
N LEU A 119 -4.34 15.90 -3.96
CA LEU A 119 -3.14 16.19 -4.73
C LEU A 119 -3.20 15.55 -6.12
N GLY A 120 -3.54 14.26 -6.20
CA GLY A 120 -3.63 13.56 -7.49
C GLY A 120 -4.66 14.19 -8.45
N LEU A 121 -5.84 14.56 -7.91
CA LEU A 121 -6.88 15.26 -8.68
C LEU A 121 -6.45 16.68 -9.08
N PHE A 122 -5.74 17.40 -8.21
CA PHE A 122 -5.20 18.72 -8.54
C PHE A 122 -4.27 18.65 -9.76
N PHE A 123 -3.34 17.70 -9.79
CA PHE A 123 -2.45 17.48 -10.94
C PHE A 123 -3.23 17.15 -12.22
N PHE A 124 -4.22 16.26 -12.12
CA PHE A 124 -5.05 15.83 -13.23
C PHE A 124 -5.85 16.99 -13.84
N VAL A 125 -6.56 17.76 -13.00
CA VAL A 125 -7.40 18.89 -13.45
C VAL A 125 -6.56 19.98 -14.09
N ILE A 126 -5.38 20.29 -13.54
CA ILE A 126 -4.48 21.30 -14.12
C ILE A 126 -3.92 20.82 -15.46
N ALA A 127 -3.57 19.53 -15.59
CA ALA A 127 -3.12 18.94 -16.86
C ALA A 127 -4.18 19.11 -17.96
N ASP A 128 -5.43 18.74 -17.68
CA ASP A 128 -6.54 18.83 -18.62
C ASP A 128 -6.90 20.27 -18.97
N PHE A 129 -6.92 21.15 -17.96
CA PHE A 129 -7.25 22.56 -18.16
C PHE A 129 -6.25 23.25 -19.10
N VAL A 130 -4.94 23.05 -18.87
CA VAL A 130 -3.89 23.65 -19.70
C VAL A 130 -3.94 23.07 -21.12
N PHE A 131 -4.08 21.76 -21.26
CA PHE A 131 -4.19 21.11 -22.56
C PHE A 131 -5.44 21.58 -23.34
N ALA A 132 -6.60 21.67 -22.69
CA ALA A 132 -7.84 22.11 -23.32
C ALA A 132 -7.71 23.54 -23.90
N LYS A 133 -7.01 24.43 -23.19
CA LYS A 133 -6.80 25.83 -23.60
C LYS A 133 -5.70 26.01 -24.65
N ARG A 134 -4.65 25.18 -24.65
CA ARG A 134 -3.43 25.39 -25.47
C ARG A 134 -2.94 24.14 -26.22
N SER A 135 -3.81 23.20 -26.57
CA SER A 135 -3.46 21.90 -27.18
C SER A 135 -2.59 21.91 -28.46
N PHE A 136 -2.41 23.05 -29.12
CA PHE A 136 -1.59 23.16 -30.33
C PHE A 136 -0.12 23.52 -30.05
N GLN A 137 0.17 23.93 -28.82
CA GLN A 137 1.51 24.28 -28.35
C GLN A 137 2.19 23.02 -27.78
N ILE A 138 3.42 22.73 -28.23
CA ILE A 138 4.16 21.55 -27.79
C ILE A 138 4.40 21.56 -26.28
N GLU A 139 4.59 22.75 -25.71
CA GLU A 139 4.80 23.00 -24.29
C GLU A 139 3.60 22.54 -23.47
N ALA A 140 2.38 22.82 -23.92
CA ALA A 140 1.16 22.39 -23.25
C ALA A 140 0.99 20.87 -23.30
N ILE A 141 1.38 20.23 -24.40
CA ILE A 141 1.34 18.76 -24.55
C ILE A 141 2.33 18.10 -23.59
N VAL A 142 3.58 18.58 -23.57
CA VAL A 142 4.62 18.05 -22.67
C VAL A 142 4.23 18.25 -21.21
N PHE A 143 3.76 19.45 -20.85
CA PHE A 143 3.28 19.74 -19.50
C PHE A 143 2.15 18.80 -19.08
N HIS A 144 1.16 18.59 -19.94
CA HIS A 144 0.04 17.68 -19.67
C HIS A 144 0.52 16.25 -19.36
N TRP A 145 1.41 15.67 -20.16
CA TRP A 145 1.91 14.30 -19.92
C TRP A 145 2.77 14.17 -18.66
N ILE A 146 3.55 15.21 -18.32
CA ILE A 146 4.29 15.24 -17.05
C ILE A 146 3.31 15.24 -15.87
N MET A 147 2.30 16.09 -15.91
CA MET A 147 1.30 16.20 -14.84
C MET A 147 0.47 14.91 -14.71
N MET A 148 0.09 14.27 -15.83
CA MET A 148 -0.56 12.96 -15.83
C MET A 148 0.33 11.87 -15.23
N SER A 149 1.63 11.89 -15.54
CA SER A 149 2.60 10.97 -14.93
C SER A 149 2.68 11.17 -13.41
N CYS A 150 2.68 12.42 -12.93
CA CYS A 150 2.61 12.73 -11.51
C CYS A 150 1.33 12.19 -10.86
N THR A 151 0.17 12.38 -11.50
CA THR A 151 -1.10 11.83 -11.02
C THR A 151 -1.03 10.30 -10.90
N VAL A 152 -0.54 9.60 -11.93
CA VAL A 152 -0.37 8.14 -11.89
C VAL A 152 0.54 7.74 -10.73
N MET A 153 1.72 8.35 -10.61
CA MET A 153 2.64 8.07 -9.50
C MET A 153 1.95 8.24 -8.13
N ILE A 154 1.21 9.33 -7.92
CA ILE A 154 0.50 9.58 -6.66
C ILE A 154 -0.51 8.47 -6.35
N PHE A 155 -1.25 7.96 -7.35
CA PHE A 155 -2.30 6.98 -7.13
C PHE A 155 -1.83 5.52 -7.13
N THR A 156 -0.69 5.20 -7.75
CA THR A 156 -0.23 3.81 -7.92
C THR A 156 0.99 3.45 -7.06
N THR A 157 1.42 4.34 -6.16
CA THR A 157 2.58 4.11 -5.28
C THR A 157 2.19 3.19 -4.13
N TRP A 158 2.91 2.06 -3.98
CA TRP A 158 2.92 1.17 -2.81
C TRP A 158 1.55 0.56 -2.48
N GLY A 159 0.85 0.06 -3.50
CA GLY A 159 -0.43 -0.65 -3.34
C GLY A 159 -0.26 -2.11 -2.90
N ASN A 160 -1.37 -2.73 -2.49
CA ASN A 160 -1.46 -4.17 -2.22
C ASN A 160 -1.21 -4.99 -3.50
N TYR A 161 -0.21 -5.88 -3.49
CA TYR A 161 0.10 -6.80 -4.60
C TYR A 161 -0.27 -8.24 -4.24
N SER A 162 -1.46 -8.44 -3.68
CA SER A 162 -1.99 -9.77 -3.40
C SER A 162 -2.05 -10.59 -4.69
N SER A 163 -1.16 -11.58 -4.79
CA SER A 163 -1.26 -12.61 -5.81
C SER A 163 -2.10 -13.74 -5.25
N GLU A 164 -3.19 -14.08 -5.94
CA GLU A 164 -4.12 -15.17 -5.58
C GLU A 164 -3.40 -16.52 -5.39
N SER A 165 -2.18 -16.68 -5.93
CA SER A 165 -1.35 -17.87 -5.75
C SER A 165 -0.92 -18.12 -4.30
N ASN A 166 -0.79 -17.07 -3.48
CA ASN A 166 -0.42 -17.20 -2.07
C ASN A 166 -1.61 -17.67 -1.21
N ALA A 167 -2.84 -17.24 -1.51
CA ALA A 167 -4.05 -17.65 -0.78
C ALA A 167 -4.33 -19.16 -0.90
N LYS A 168 -3.97 -19.79 -2.02
CA LYS A 168 -4.18 -21.24 -2.23
C LYS A 168 -3.11 -22.13 -1.59
N ARG A 169 -1.96 -21.58 -1.17
CA ARG A 169 -0.93 -22.37 -0.46
C ARG A 169 -1.25 -22.55 1.02
N VAL A 170 -1.87 -21.55 1.65
CA VAL A 170 -2.24 -21.62 3.09
C VAL A 170 -3.32 -22.68 3.35
N HIS A 171 -4.18 -22.99 2.38
CA HIS A 171 -5.22 -24.02 2.53
C HIS A 171 -4.82 -25.44 2.11
N LYS A 172 -3.57 -25.68 1.68
CA LYS A 172 -3.14 -27.00 1.16
C LYS A 172 -2.18 -27.77 2.06
N VAL A 173 -2.00 -27.34 3.32
CA VAL A 173 -1.22 -28.06 4.33
C VAL A 173 -2.16 -28.52 5.46
N ILE A 174 -3.04 -29.47 5.15
CA ILE A 174 -3.73 -30.32 6.13
C ILE A 174 -3.73 -31.75 5.58
#